data_AF-A0A099F4Q9-F1
#
_entry.id   AF-A0A099F4Q9-F1
#
_cell.length_a   1.000
_cell.length_b   1.000
_cell.length_c   1.000
_cell.angle_alpha   90.00
_cell.angle_beta   90.00
_cell.angle_gamma   90.00
#
_symmetry.space_group_name_H-M   'P 1'
#
loop_
_entity.id
_entity.type
_entity.pdbx_description
1 polymer ?
#
loop_
_entity_poly.entity_id
_entity_poly.type
_entity_poly.pdbx_seq_one_letter_code
_entity_poly.pdbx_strand_id
1 'polypeptide(L)' 'MADDPRTTTQIKRNRSRAGNRPLDRLLYKERHLVECFFNSLKRFRRIALRSEKTVASFKASVDLACAMAWTN' A
#
# COMPACT_ATOMS: atom_id res chain seq x y z
N MET A 1 -23.92 0.08 16.53
CA MET A 1 -23.87 0.84 15.27
C MET A 1 -23.65 -0.16 14.17
N ALA A 2 -24.66 -0.28 13.30
CA ALA A 2 -24.94 -1.44 12.48
C ALA A 2 -23.98 -1.60 11.29
N ASP A 3 -23.71 -2.86 10.98
CA ASP A 3 -23.06 -3.38 9.79
C ASP A 3 -23.82 -2.86 8.53
N ASP A 4 -23.24 -1.89 7.82
CA ASP A 4 -23.75 -1.42 6.53
C ASP A 4 -23.46 -2.50 5.47
N PRO A 5 -24.48 -3.12 4.85
CA PRO A 5 -24.32 -4.25 3.92
C PRO A 5 -23.53 -3.90 2.65
N ARG A 6 -23.20 -2.62 2.42
CA ARG A 6 -22.30 -2.18 1.32
C ARG A 6 -20.83 -2.34 1.64
N THR A 7 -20.45 -2.68 2.89
CA THR A 7 -19.06 -2.91 3.30
C THR A 7 -18.72 -4.41 3.24
N THR A 8 -19.11 -5.10 2.18
CA THR A 8 -18.66 -6.47 1.96
C THR A 8 -17.28 -6.46 1.31
N THR A 9 -16.27 -6.99 2.00
CA THR A 9 -14.92 -7.10 1.43
C THR A 9 -14.90 -8.13 0.30
N GLN A 10 -14.81 -7.68 -0.95
CA GLN A 10 -14.66 -8.51 -2.15
C GLN A 10 -13.23 -9.06 -2.32
N ILE A 11 -12.51 -9.32 -1.22
CA ILE A 11 -11.15 -9.90 -1.27
C ILE A 11 -11.29 -11.42 -1.24
N LYS A 12 -10.97 -12.08 -2.35
CA LYS A 12 -11.01 -13.55 -2.47
C LYS A 12 -10.04 -14.17 -1.46
N ARG A 13 -10.57 -14.78 -0.40
CA ARG A 13 -9.77 -15.42 0.65
C ARG A 13 -9.17 -16.75 0.16
N ASN A 14 -8.01 -17.08 0.69
CA ASN A 14 -7.42 -18.42 0.55
C ASN A 14 -8.33 -19.45 1.24
N ARG A 15 -8.64 -20.56 0.56
CA ARG A 15 -9.54 -21.64 1.01
C ARG A 15 -9.15 -22.19 2.39
N SER A 16 -7.86 -22.20 2.74
CA SER A 16 -7.37 -22.71 4.03
C SER A 16 -7.64 -21.78 5.23
N ARG A 17 -8.08 -20.53 5.01
CA ARG A 17 -8.51 -19.59 6.07
C ARG A 17 -10.02 -19.38 6.00
N ALA A 18 -10.76 -20.33 6.55
CA ALA A 18 -12.20 -20.24 6.71
C ALA A 18 -12.56 -19.24 7.83
N GLY A 19 -13.44 -18.28 7.53
CA GLY A 19 -13.92 -17.28 8.49
C GLY A 19 -13.97 -15.86 7.91
N ASN A 20 -15.15 -15.23 7.96
CA ASN A 20 -15.31 -13.83 7.57
C ASN A 20 -14.63 -12.96 8.63
N ARG A 21 -13.57 -12.25 8.25
CA ARG A 21 -12.92 -11.32 9.17
C ARG A 21 -13.66 -9.99 9.07
N PRO A 22 -14.14 -9.41 10.18
CA PRO A 22 -14.77 -8.11 10.14
C PRO A 22 -13.77 -7.10 9.55
N LEU A 23 -14.21 -6.34 8.54
CA LEU A 23 -13.42 -5.25 8.00
C LEU A 23 -13.63 -4.02 8.87
N ASP A 24 -12.60 -3.64 9.61
CA ASP A 24 -12.60 -2.33 10.24
C ASP A 24 -12.38 -1.26 9.16
N ARG A 25 -13.45 -0.50 8.88
CA ARG A 25 -13.45 0.58 7.88
C ARG A 25 -12.50 1.71 8.25
N LEU A 26 -12.32 1.98 9.54
CA LEU A 26 -11.43 3.05 10.00
C LEU A 26 -9.98 2.65 9.73
N LEU A 27 -9.61 1.45 10.17
CA LEU A 27 -8.29 0.89 9.89
C LEU A 27 -8.01 0.76 8.38
N TYR A 28 -9.00 0.35 7.59
CA TYR A 28 -8.87 0.26 6.14
C TYR A 28 -8.67 1.64 5.48
N LYS A 29 -9.34 2.68 5.99
CA LYS A 29 -9.18 4.05 5.51
C LYS A 29 -7.79 4.61 5.82
N GLU A 30 -7.23 4.32 6.99
CA GLU A 30 -5.85 4.72 7.33
C GLU A 30 -4.82 4.03 6.44
N ARG A 31 -5.00 2.73 6.19
CA ARG A 31 -4.13 1.96 5.28
C ARG A 31 -4.12 2.50 3.85
N HIS A 32 -5.24 3.07 3.39
CA HIS A 32 -5.33 3.64 2.05
C HIS A 32 -4.28 4.75 1.81
N LEU A 33 -3.98 5.57 2.82
CA LEU A 33 -2.95 6.63 2.71
C LEU A 33 -1.57 6.03 2.46
N VAL A 34 -1.25 4.95 3.18
CA VAL A 34 0.01 4.21 3.04
C VAL A 34 0.09 3.55 1.65
N GLU A 35 -1.01 2.96 1.19
CA GLU A 35 -1.08 2.33 -0.14
C GLU A 35 -0.91 3.35 -1.27
N CYS A 36 -1.53 4.54 -1.15
CA CYS A 36 -1.35 5.65 -2.08
C CYS A 36 0.11 6.14 -2.13
N PHE A 37 0.76 6.24 -0.97
CA PHE A 37 2.17 6.60 -0.90
C PHE A 37 3.06 5.58 -1.63
N PHE A 38 2.89 4.28 -1.35
CA PHE A 38 3.63 3.24 -2.06
C PHE A 38 3.30 3.16 -3.54
N ASN A 39 2.06 3.46 -3.93
CA ASN A 39 1.68 3.55 -5.34
C ASN A 39 2.43 4.69 -6.04
N SER A 40 2.58 5.84 -5.38
CA SER A 40 3.40 6.95 -5.88
C SER A 40 4.86 6.55 -6.05
N LEU A 41 5.46 5.89 -5.05
CA LEU A 41 6.83 5.37 -5.13
C LEU A 41 7.02 4.35 -6.26
N LYS A 42 6.02 3.51 -6.52
CA LYS A 42 6.06 2.51 -7.61
C LYS A 42 5.95 3.13 -9.01
N ARG A 43 5.59 4.40 -9.16
CA ARG A 43 5.66 5.10 -10.46
C ARG A 43 7.10 5.15 -10.99
N PHE A 44 8.07 5.20 -10.08
CA PHE A 44 9.49 5.15 -10.44
C PHE A 44 9.90 3.70 -10.74
N ARG A 45 10.07 3.38 -12.03
CA ARG A 45 10.45 2.04 -12.51
C ARG A 45 11.66 1.45 -11.79
N ARG A 46 12.69 2.27 -11.48
CA ARG A 46 13.91 1.86 -10.76
C ARG A 46 13.61 1.35 -9.35
N ILE A 47 12.65 1.98 -8.66
CA ILE A 47 12.22 1.60 -7.31
C ILE A 47 11.33 0.36 -7.39
N ALA A 48 10.36 0.33 -8.32
CA ALA A 48 9.43 -0.78 -8.48
C ALA A 48 10.12 -2.11 -8.85
N LEU A 49 11.11 -2.07 -9.73
CA LEU A 49 11.86 -3.25 -10.16
C LEU A 49 13.06 -3.56 -9.26
N ARG A 50 13.36 -2.72 -8.26
CA ARG A 50 14.58 -2.79 -7.45
C ARG A 50 15.81 -3.03 -8.33
N SER A 51 16.03 -2.15 -9.31
CA SER A 51 17.12 -2.29 -10.29
C SER A 51 18.49 -1.85 -9.78
N GLU A 52 18.56 -1.31 -8.57
CA GLU A 52 19.78 -0.79 -7.97
C GLU A 52 20.67 -1.92 -7.42
N LYS A 53 21.94 -1.94 -7.84
CA LYS A 53 22.92 -2.96 -7.42
C LYS A 53 23.33 -2.83 -5.96
N THR A 54 23.30 -1.61 -5.41
CA THR A 54 23.71 -1.33 -4.03
C THR A 54 22.54 -0.88 -3.17
N VAL A 55 22.58 -1.22 -1.88
CA VAL A 55 21.57 -0.75 -0.92
C VAL A 55 21.61 0.77 -0.77
N ALA A 56 22.81 1.37 -0.82
CA ALA A 56 22.98 2.82 -0.73
C ALA A 56 22.30 3.56 -1.90
N SER A 57 22.49 3.09 -3.14
CA SER A 57 21.86 3.71 -4.31
C SER A 57 20.35 3.50 -4.35
N PHE A 58 19.86 2.35 -3.86
CA PHE A 58 18.43 2.12 -3.66
C PHE A 58 17.84 3.09 -2.63
N LYS A 59 18.51 3.25 -1.48
CA LYS A 59 18.08 4.18 -0.42
C LYS A 59 18.03 5.61 -0.94
N ALA A 60 19.07 6.08 -1.64
CA ALA A 60 19.09 7.42 -2.23
C ALA A 60 17.93 7.64 -3.22
N SER A 61 17.60 6.63 -4.03
CA SER A 61 16.47 6.70 -4.98
C SER A 61 15.12 6.80 -4.26
N VAL A 62 14.95 6.08 -3.15
CA VAL A 62 13.75 6.16 -2.31
C VAL A 62 13.66 7.51 -1.61
N ASP A 63 14.75 7.99 -1.02
CA ASP A 63 14.81 9.28 -0.32
C ASP A 63 14.47 10.45 -1.29
N LEU A 64 14.98 10.39 -2.53
CA LEU A 64 14.63 11.35 -3.59
C LEU A 64 13.14 11.28 -3.96
N ALA A 65 12.59 10.08 -4.14
CA ALA A 65 11.17 9.91 -4.47
C ALA A 65 10.25 10.40 -3.33
N CYS A 66 10.64 10.20 -2.07
CA CYS A 66 9.94 10.76 -0.91
C CYS A 66 9.96 12.29 -0.93
N ALA A 67 11.12 12.91 -1.21
CA ALA A 67 11.24 14.37 -1.30
C ALA A 67 10.35 14.93 -2.43
N MET A 68 10.31 14.27 -3.59
CA MET A 68 9.44 14.66 -4.71
C MET A 68 7.94 14.50 -4.40
N ALA A 69 7.59 13.47 -3.62
CA ALA A 69 6.21 13.25 -3.18
C ALA A 69 5.76 14.28 -2.14
N TRP A 70 6.69 14.87 -1.37
CA TRP A 70 6.41 15.93 -0.40
C TRP A 70 6.22 17.31 -1.04
N THR A 71 6.89 17.59 -2.16
CA THR A 71 6.78 18.87 -2.87
C THR A 71 5.58 18.99 -3.82
N ASN A 72 4.84 17.89 -4.05
CA ASN A 72 3.58 17.92 -4.82
C ASN A 72 2.41 18.31 -3.92
#